data_AF-A0A2E0V4I5-F1
#
_entry.id   AF-A0A2E0V4I5-F1
#
_cell.length_a   1.000
_cell.length_b   1.000
_cell.length_c   1.000
_cell.angle_alpha   90.00
_cell.angle_beta   90.00
_cell.angle_gamma   90.00
#
_symmetry.space_group_name_H-M   'P 1'
#
loop_
_entity.id
_entity.type
_entity.pdbx_description
1 polymer ?
#
loop_
_entity_poly.entity_id
_entity_poly.type
_entity_poly.pdbx_seq_one_letter_code
_entity_poly.pdbx_strand_id
1 'polypeptide(L)'
;MMTTRSTSRTRSRIAGFCLLLVPLTLVAETSLLKQEQGQQRIGSSTANSAALLAELVDEFGRNGLEGTDVEILGGIQKVMGNVSGELMPQIVGQLHAARTGGDAPGRRAQALNAYAGQKSASYQMRQVLLEYQRQLALYQLAERLQALGDRQSTNLHEAVALIIASRKPSAVRRKNDFAISRRLQETEQEALQKEVGLVLSTLETMERSFAGSLENRPGEALAYVAEQKLTSVLQSAFLDLKSDRLMSAVGYEKSAR
;
A
#
# COMPACT_ATOMS: atom_id res chain seq x y z
N MET A 1 12.10 -41.17 -58.24
CA MET A 1 10.76 -41.75 -58.46
C MET A 1 9.87 -41.32 -57.29
N MET A 2 8.84 -40.54 -57.58
CA MET A 2 7.62 -40.36 -56.75
C MET A 2 6.96 -41.75 -56.58
N THR A 3 6.32 -42.12 -55.47
CA THR A 3 5.02 -41.70 -54.88
C THR A 3 4.86 -42.54 -53.58
N THR A 4 4.10 -42.26 -52.52
CA THR A 4 3.00 -41.34 -52.19
C THR A 4 2.79 -41.35 -50.67
N ARG A 5 2.34 -40.22 -50.12
CA ARG A 5 1.89 -39.98 -48.73
C ARG A 5 0.65 -40.82 -48.37
N SER A 6 0.53 -41.19 -47.10
CA SER A 6 -0.77 -41.33 -46.42
C SER A 6 -0.69 -40.77 -45.00
N THR A 7 -1.81 -40.22 -44.56
CA THR A 7 -1.99 -39.09 -43.67
C THR A 7 -1.93 -39.42 -42.17
N SER A 8 -1.35 -38.48 -41.41
CA SER A 8 -1.34 -38.47 -39.95
C SER A 8 -2.75 -38.28 -39.39
N ARG A 9 -3.26 -39.25 -38.63
CA ARG A 9 -4.42 -39.09 -37.74
C ARG A 9 -3.96 -38.90 -36.30
N THR A 10 -4.47 -37.83 -35.73
CA THR A 10 -4.20 -37.26 -34.41
C THR A 10 -4.57 -38.21 -33.28
N ARG A 11 -3.80 -38.05 -32.21
CA ARG A 11 -3.55 -38.93 -31.09
C ARG A 11 -4.72 -39.13 -30.12
N SER A 12 -4.61 -40.30 -29.48
CA SER A 12 -4.86 -40.60 -28.06
C SER A 12 -6.31 -40.81 -27.64
N ARG A 13 -6.64 -42.10 -27.59
CA ARG A 13 -7.78 -42.67 -26.88
C ARG A 13 -7.51 -42.68 -25.38
N ILE A 14 -8.57 -42.27 -24.70
CA ILE A 14 -8.93 -42.50 -23.30
C ILE A 14 -9.02 -44.01 -23.00
N ALA A 15 -8.84 -44.32 -21.72
CA ALA A 15 -9.25 -45.51 -20.97
C ALA A 15 -8.31 -46.72 -20.96
N GLY A 16 -7.74 -46.94 -19.78
CA GLY A 16 -7.08 -48.16 -19.32
C GLY A 16 -6.85 -48.11 -17.81
N PHE A 17 -7.90 -47.73 -17.08
CA PHE A 17 -7.94 -47.68 -15.62
C PHE A 17 -8.20 -49.10 -15.10
N CYS A 18 -7.18 -49.76 -14.56
CA CYS A 18 -7.26 -50.55 -13.32
C CYS A 18 -5.96 -51.30 -12.98
N LEU A 19 -5.68 -51.29 -11.68
CA LEU A 19 -4.90 -52.27 -10.91
C LEU A 19 -3.38 -52.25 -11.04
N LEU A 20 -2.77 -51.25 -10.41
CA LEU A 20 -1.70 -51.54 -9.44
C LEU A 20 -2.06 -50.84 -8.12
N LEU A 21 -2.30 -51.67 -7.09
CA LEU A 21 -2.33 -51.27 -5.69
C LEU A 21 -0.97 -50.62 -5.35
N VAL A 22 -0.89 -49.30 -5.51
CA VAL A 22 0.15 -48.49 -4.89
C VAL A 22 -0.42 -48.04 -3.54
N PRO A 23 0.31 -48.21 -2.43
CA PRO A 23 -0.24 -47.91 -1.12
C PRO A 23 -0.57 -46.41 -1.04
N LEU A 24 -1.83 -46.10 -0.70
CA LEU A 24 -2.36 -44.74 -0.49
C LEU A 24 -1.51 -43.93 0.52
N THR A 25 -0.71 -44.61 1.34
CA THR A 25 0.20 -44.00 2.32
C THR A 25 1.38 -43.30 1.67
N LEU A 26 1.94 -43.81 0.56
CA LEU A 26 3.16 -43.26 -0.05
C LEU A 26 2.91 -41.91 -0.76
N VAL A 27 1.72 -41.70 -1.32
CA VAL A 27 1.34 -40.42 -1.96
C VAL A 27 1.00 -39.36 -0.90
N ALA A 28 0.45 -39.76 0.25
CA ALA A 28 0.21 -38.87 1.39
C ALA A 28 1.50 -38.52 2.16
N GLU A 29 2.42 -39.47 2.32
CA GLU A 29 3.70 -39.24 3.00
C GLU A 29 4.65 -38.37 2.16
N THR A 30 4.69 -38.56 0.84
CA THR A 30 5.47 -37.69 -0.07
C THR A 30 4.89 -36.29 -0.17
N SER A 31 3.57 -36.10 -0.02
CA SER A 31 2.96 -34.77 0.05
C SER A 31 3.22 -34.09 1.40
N LEU A 32 3.14 -34.82 2.52
CA LEU A 32 3.45 -34.30 3.85
C LEU A 32 4.93 -33.94 4.01
N LEU A 33 5.86 -34.75 3.49
CA LEU A 33 7.29 -34.42 3.52
C LEU A 33 7.60 -33.16 2.69
N LYS A 34 6.98 -33.00 1.51
CA LYS A 34 7.11 -31.77 0.71
C LYS A 34 6.54 -30.57 1.44
N GLN A 35 5.42 -30.73 2.13
CA GLN A 35 4.80 -29.69 2.94
C GLN A 35 5.69 -29.31 4.12
N GLU A 36 6.26 -30.29 4.84
CA GLU A 36 7.23 -30.11 5.94
C GLU A 36 8.42 -29.26 5.47
N GLN A 37 9.08 -29.68 4.39
CA GLN A 37 10.20 -28.94 3.79
C GLN A 37 9.80 -27.54 3.30
N GLY A 38 8.60 -27.40 2.74
CA GLY A 38 8.07 -26.11 2.31
C GLY A 38 7.87 -25.14 3.47
N GLN A 39 7.24 -25.60 4.56
CA GLN A 39 7.03 -24.79 5.76
C GLN A 39 8.36 -24.43 6.43
N GLN A 40 9.34 -25.34 6.42
CA GLN A 40 10.67 -25.06 6.95
C GLN A 40 11.38 -23.95 6.16
N ARG A 41 11.32 -23.99 4.82
CA ARG A 41 11.89 -22.92 3.98
C ARG A 41 11.18 -21.58 4.18
N ILE A 42 9.85 -21.59 4.28
CA ILE A 42 9.06 -20.38 4.56
C ILE A 42 9.47 -19.81 5.92
N GLY A 43 9.52 -20.65 6.96
CA GLY A 43 9.96 -20.24 8.30
C GLY A 43 11.35 -19.63 8.32
N SER A 44 12.34 -20.25 7.67
CA SER A 44 13.70 -19.69 7.57
C SER A 44 13.73 -18.37 6.81
N SER A 45 13.00 -18.26 5.70
CA SER A 45 12.94 -17.00 4.94
C SER A 45 12.28 -15.89 5.75
N THR A 46 11.17 -16.18 6.44
CA THR A 46 10.47 -15.21 7.28
C THR A 46 11.34 -14.78 8.47
N ALA A 47 12.09 -15.71 9.08
CA ALA A 47 13.05 -15.40 10.14
C ALA A 47 14.15 -14.45 9.67
N ASN A 48 14.72 -14.70 8.48
CA ASN A 48 15.73 -13.82 7.91
C ASN A 48 15.19 -12.41 7.65
N SER A 49 13.98 -12.29 7.09
CA SER A 49 13.34 -10.99 6.88
C SER A 49 13.00 -10.28 8.20
N ALA A 50 12.57 -11.02 9.22
CA ALA A 50 12.31 -10.45 10.55
C ALA A 50 13.60 -9.93 11.20
N ALA A 51 14.73 -10.62 11.02
CA ALA A 51 16.03 -10.18 11.51
C ALA A 51 16.50 -8.89 10.82
N LEU A 52 16.36 -8.81 9.48
CA LEU A 52 16.69 -7.59 8.73
C LEU A 52 15.82 -6.39 9.15
N LEU A 53 14.53 -6.61 9.38
CA LEU A 53 13.64 -5.55 9.88
C LEU A 53 14.00 -5.14 11.31
N ALA A 54 14.44 -6.07 12.16
CA ALA A 54 14.91 -5.74 13.50
C ALA A 54 16.16 -4.86 13.46
N GLU A 55 17.12 -5.19 12.60
CA GLU A 55 18.32 -4.39 12.39
C GLU A 55 17.97 -2.97 11.91
N LEU A 56 17.05 -2.86 10.95
CA LEU A 56 16.57 -1.58 10.44
C LEU A 56 15.92 -0.73 11.55
N VAL A 57 15.03 -1.33 12.36
CA VAL A 57 14.36 -0.64 13.48
C VAL A 57 15.39 -0.18 14.52
N ASP A 58 16.38 -1.02 14.83
CA ASP A 58 17.48 -0.66 15.72
C ASP A 58 18.33 0.49 15.17
N GLU A 59 18.62 0.51 13.87
CA GLU A 59 19.34 1.60 13.21
C GLU A 59 18.55 2.92 13.27
N PHE A 60 17.23 2.89 13.05
CA PHE A 60 16.39 4.07 13.22
C PHE A 60 16.48 4.62 14.65
N GLY A 61 16.34 3.76 15.66
CA GLY A 61 16.47 4.15 17.07
C GLY A 61 17.84 4.76 17.39
N ARG A 62 18.94 4.17 16.89
CA ARG A 62 20.31 4.69 17.08
C ARG A 62 20.53 6.06 16.44
N ASN A 63 19.83 6.35 15.36
CA ASN A 63 19.88 7.64 14.67
C ASN A 63 18.92 8.68 15.26
N GLY A 64 18.21 8.35 16.35
CA GLY A 64 17.20 9.23 16.95
C GLY A 64 16.00 9.47 16.03
N LEU A 65 15.80 8.59 15.06
CA LEU A 65 14.67 8.61 14.14
C LEU A 65 13.56 7.78 14.79
N GLU A 66 12.73 8.43 15.59
CA GLU A 66 11.55 7.85 16.23
C GLU A 66 10.27 8.29 15.50
N GLY A 67 9.19 7.54 15.69
CA GLY A 67 7.87 7.89 15.18
C GLY A 67 7.02 6.68 14.86
N THR A 68 5.76 6.96 14.51
CA THR A 68 4.72 5.97 14.21
C THR A 68 5.17 4.95 13.16
N ASP A 69 5.96 5.36 12.18
CA ASP A 69 6.43 4.44 11.13
C ASP A 69 7.41 3.39 11.65
N VAL A 70 8.31 3.78 12.58
CA VAL A 70 9.25 2.85 13.23
C VAL A 70 8.51 1.91 14.17
N GLU A 71 7.49 2.41 14.89
CA GLU A 71 6.63 1.59 15.74
C GLU A 71 5.89 0.52 14.93
N ILE A 72 5.35 0.86 13.77
CA ILE A 72 4.67 -0.08 12.90
C ILE A 72 5.66 -1.10 12.30
N LEU A 73 6.85 -0.67 11.87
CA LEU A 73 7.90 -1.59 11.41
C LEU A 73 8.30 -2.57 12.52
N GLY A 74 8.40 -2.10 13.77
CA GLY A 74 8.60 -2.95 14.95
C GLY A 74 7.43 -3.93 15.19
N GLY A 75 6.19 -3.47 14.99
CA GLY A 75 5.01 -4.32 15.04
C GLY A 75 5.02 -5.44 13.98
N ILE A 76 5.37 -5.09 12.73
CA ILE A 76 5.53 -6.04 11.63
C ILE A 76 6.63 -7.06 11.95
N GLN A 77 7.78 -6.58 12.41
CA GLN A 77 8.92 -7.42 12.82
C GLN A 77 8.50 -8.43 13.89
N LYS A 78 7.74 -7.98 14.91
CA LYS A 78 7.26 -8.84 15.99
C LYS A 78 6.33 -9.94 15.49
N VAL A 79 5.38 -9.61 14.61
CA VAL A 79 4.47 -10.62 14.03
C VAL A 79 5.25 -11.63 13.18
N MET A 80 6.19 -11.17 12.34
CA MET A 80 7.04 -12.06 11.54
C MET A 80 7.93 -12.95 12.41
N GLY A 81 8.46 -12.40 13.51
CA GLY A 81 9.21 -13.11 14.53
C GLY A 81 8.38 -14.22 15.18
N ASN A 82 7.15 -13.93 15.59
CA ASN A 82 6.23 -14.93 16.18
C ASN A 82 5.86 -16.03 15.17
N VAL A 83 5.54 -15.66 13.92
CA VAL A 83 5.21 -16.62 12.87
C VAL A 83 6.38 -17.57 12.61
N SER A 84 7.61 -17.05 12.51
CA SER A 84 8.80 -17.83 12.18
C SER A 84 9.39 -18.59 13.38
N GLY A 85 9.35 -18.02 14.58
CA GLY A 85 9.96 -18.56 15.80
C GLY A 85 9.05 -19.50 16.60
N GLU A 86 7.73 -19.34 16.50
CA GLU A 86 6.77 -20.14 17.28
C GLU A 86 5.87 -20.98 16.38
N LEU A 87 5.13 -20.35 15.46
CA LEU A 87 4.10 -21.04 14.68
C LEU A 87 4.71 -22.00 13.65
N MET A 88 5.74 -21.60 12.92
CA MET A 88 6.36 -22.47 11.91
C MET A 88 7.02 -23.72 12.51
N PRO A 89 7.81 -23.64 13.61
CA PRO A 89 8.34 -24.84 14.26
C PRO A 89 7.24 -25.78 14.75
N GLN A 90 6.14 -25.25 15.29
CA GLN A 90 4.99 -26.07 15.69
C GLN A 90 4.35 -26.79 14.50
N ILE A 91 4.12 -26.08 13.38
CA ILE A 91 3.56 -26.67 12.16
C ILE A 91 4.48 -27.75 11.60
N VAL A 92 5.78 -27.48 11.51
CA VAL A 92 6.78 -28.46 11.03
C VAL A 92 6.79 -29.70 11.94
N GLY A 93 6.76 -29.51 13.26
CA GLY A 93 6.66 -30.60 14.23
C GLY A 93 5.38 -31.43 14.07
N GLN A 94 4.24 -30.78 13.84
CA GLN A 94 2.96 -31.45 13.61
C GLN A 94 2.94 -32.21 12.27
N LEU A 95 3.53 -31.66 11.20
CA LEU A 95 3.68 -32.36 9.92
C LEU A 95 4.61 -33.57 10.05
N HIS A 96 5.70 -33.42 10.80
CA HIS A 96 6.62 -34.52 11.10
C HIS A 96 5.90 -35.63 11.87
N ALA A 97 5.20 -35.31 12.95
CA ALA A 97 4.43 -36.28 13.75
C ALA A 97 3.29 -36.93 12.96
N ALA A 98 2.64 -36.19 12.05
CA ALA A 98 1.65 -36.73 11.12
C ALA A 98 2.24 -37.75 10.15
N ARG A 99 3.54 -37.63 9.83
CA ARG A 99 4.25 -38.54 8.93
C ARG A 99 4.81 -39.76 9.67
N THR A 100 5.39 -39.57 10.85
CA THR A 100 6.14 -40.61 11.57
C THR A 100 5.35 -41.32 12.67
N GLY A 101 4.15 -40.84 13.01
CA GLY A 101 3.32 -41.40 14.09
C GLY A 101 2.91 -42.86 13.87
N GLY A 102 2.84 -43.62 14.96
CA GLY A 102 2.57 -45.06 14.93
C GLY A 102 1.09 -45.43 14.74
N ASP A 103 0.15 -44.56 15.11
CA ASP A 103 -1.29 -44.81 15.04
C ASP A 103 -2.00 -43.90 14.02
N ALA A 104 -2.97 -44.45 13.28
CA ALA A 104 -3.68 -43.71 12.23
C ALA A 104 -4.53 -42.52 12.75
N PRO A 105 -5.26 -42.64 13.89
CA PRO A 105 -6.00 -41.51 14.46
C PRO A 105 -5.09 -40.35 14.89
N GLY A 106 -3.98 -40.65 15.58
CA GLY A 106 -2.98 -39.66 16.00
C GLY A 106 -2.35 -38.92 14.82
N ARG A 107 -1.94 -39.64 13.77
CA ARG A 107 -1.41 -39.02 12.54
C ARG A 107 -2.42 -38.05 11.91
N ARG A 108 -3.69 -38.41 11.86
CA ARG A 108 -4.75 -37.56 11.31
C ARG A 108 -4.99 -36.30 12.15
N ALA A 109 -4.97 -36.42 13.47
CA ALA A 109 -5.09 -35.29 14.38
C ALA A 109 -3.91 -34.30 14.19
N GLN A 110 -2.68 -34.81 14.08
CA GLN A 110 -1.51 -33.97 13.84
C GLN A 110 -1.57 -33.25 12.48
N ALA A 111 -2.03 -33.92 11.42
CA ALA A 111 -2.23 -33.28 10.12
C ALA A 111 -3.27 -32.15 10.15
N LEU A 112 -4.37 -32.34 10.90
CA LEU A 112 -5.40 -31.30 11.07
C LEU A 112 -4.88 -30.11 11.88
N ASN A 113 -4.10 -30.35 12.93
CA ASN A 113 -3.46 -29.30 13.71
C ASN A 113 -2.46 -28.50 12.86
N ALA A 114 -1.65 -29.18 12.06
CA ALA A 114 -0.72 -28.53 11.13
C ALA A 114 -1.46 -27.63 10.13
N TYR A 115 -2.60 -28.09 9.60
CA TYR A 115 -3.43 -27.29 8.72
C TYR A 115 -4.02 -26.05 9.42
N ALA A 116 -4.51 -26.21 10.65
CA ALA A 116 -5.01 -25.09 11.45
C ALA A 116 -3.90 -24.05 11.75
N GLY A 117 -2.70 -24.52 12.10
CA GLY A 117 -1.53 -23.68 12.31
C GLY A 117 -1.14 -22.91 11.04
N GLN A 118 -1.11 -23.57 9.88
CA GLN A 118 -0.85 -22.92 8.59
C GLN A 118 -1.87 -21.83 8.27
N LYS A 119 -3.15 -22.07 8.56
CA LYS A 119 -4.20 -21.06 8.37
C LYS A 119 -3.99 -19.85 9.30
N SER A 120 -3.64 -20.09 10.56
CA SER A 120 -3.33 -19.03 11.53
C SER A 120 -2.14 -18.18 11.07
N ALA A 121 -1.03 -18.81 10.68
CA ALA A 121 0.14 -18.12 10.17
C ALA A 121 -0.14 -17.35 8.87
N SER A 122 -0.90 -17.92 7.94
CA SER A 122 -1.31 -17.22 6.72
C SER A 122 -2.15 -15.99 7.04
N TYR A 123 -3.03 -16.07 8.04
CA TYR A 123 -3.81 -14.92 8.50
C TYR A 123 -2.92 -13.83 9.08
N GLN A 124 -1.99 -14.16 9.98
CA GLN A 124 -1.06 -13.20 10.57
C GLN A 124 -0.19 -12.51 9.52
N MET A 125 0.37 -13.26 8.56
CA MET A 125 1.16 -12.68 7.47
C MET A 125 0.33 -11.79 6.54
N ARG A 126 -0.95 -12.11 6.32
CA ARG A 126 -1.85 -11.21 5.56
C ARG A 126 -2.10 -9.91 6.31
N GLN A 127 -2.26 -9.95 7.63
CA GLN A 127 -2.42 -8.72 8.43
C GLN A 127 -1.19 -7.82 8.30
N VAL A 128 0.02 -8.39 8.37
CA VAL A 128 1.27 -7.66 8.13
C VAL A 128 1.30 -7.01 6.75
N LEU A 129 0.97 -7.75 5.70
CA LEU A 129 0.96 -7.23 4.34
C LEU A 129 -0.05 -6.09 4.16
N LEU A 130 -1.24 -6.23 4.76
CA LEU A 130 -2.25 -5.18 4.74
C LEU A 130 -1.73 -3.92 5.43
N GLU A 131 -1.10 -4.06 6.59
CA GLU A 131 -0.56 -2.91 7.31
C GLU A 131 0.54 -2.19 6.53
N TYR A 132 1.46 -2.93 5.92
CA TYR A 132 2.47 -2.34 5.04
C TYR A 132 1.84 -1.61 3.84
N GLN A 133 0.84 -2.19 3.20
CA GLN A 133 0.13 -1.56 2.08
C GLN A 133 -0.58 -0.26 2.50
N ARG A 134 -1.14 -0.23 3.72
CA ARG A 134 -1.76 0.96 4.30
C ARG A 134 -0.76 2.09 4.49
N GLN A 135 0.41 1.79 5.05
CA GLN A 135 1.48 2.78 5.22
C GLN A 135 1.97 3.33 3.87
N LEU A 136 2.20 2.45 2.90
CA LEU A 136 2.65 2.85 1.57
C LEU A 136 1.63 3.79 0.91
N ALA A 137 0.33 3.49 1.04
CA ALA A 137 -0.72 4.35 0.53
C ALA A 137 -0.72 5.73 1.20
N LEU A 138 -0.47 5.81 2.52
CA LEU A 138 -0.37 7.09 3.22
C LEU A 138 0.82 7.92 2.74
N TYR A 139 1.97 7.29 2.56
CA TYR A 139 3.16 7.96 2.03
C TYR A 139 2.94 8.51 0.63
N GLN A 140 2.37 7.71 -0.28
CA GLN A 140 2.07 8.15 -1.63
C GLN A 140 1.08 9.32 -1.65
N LEU A 141 0.10 9.31 -0.75
CA LEU A 141 -0.86 10.39 -0.61
C LEU A 141 -0.20 11.66 -0.07
N ALA A 142 0.69 11.54 0.92
CA ALA A 142 1.47 12.66 1.45
C ALA A 142 2.38 13.27 0.37
N GLU A 143 3.08 12.45 -0.41
CA GLU A 143 3.90 12.91 -1.54
C GLU A 143 3.07 13.66 -2.58
N ARG A 144 1.88 13.14 -2.91
CA ARG A 144 0.95 13.82 -3.82
C ARG A 144 0.51 15.16 -3.27
N LEU A 145 0.18 15.23 -1.97
CA LEU A 145 -0.24 16.47 -1.32
C LEU A 145 0.91 17.50 -1.28
N GLN A 146 2.14 17.06 -1.02
CA GLN A 146 3.33 17.91 -1.07
C GLN A 146 3.51 18.53 -2.45
N ALA A 147 3.41 17.72 -3.51
CA ALA A 147 3.50 18.22 -4.89
C ALA A 147 2.40 19.26 -5.23
N LEU A 148 1.20 19.09 -4.67
CA LEU A 148 0.13 20.09 -4.80
C LEU A 148 0.45 21.37 -4.02
N GLY A 149 1.04 21.27 -2.83
CA GLY A 149 1.51 22.42 -2.06
C GLY A 149 2.61 23.23 -2.77
N ASP A 150 3.53 22.54 -3.45
CA ASP A 150 4.58 23.17 -4.26
C ASP A 150 3.99 23.92 -5.47
N ARG A 151 2.99 23.32 -6.13
CA ARG A 151 2.23 23.98 -7.20
C ARG A 151 1.43 25.17 -6.68
N GLN A 152 0.77 25.05 -5.52
CA GLN A 152 0.07 26.17 -4.88
C GLN A 152 1.03 27.32 -4.55
N SER A 153 2.26 27.01 -4.11
CA SER A 153 3.31 27.99 -3.87
C SER A 153 3.74 28.70 -5.16
N THR A 154 3.87 27.95 -6.26
CA THR A 154 4.21 28.49 -7.57
C THR A 154 3.10 29.41 -8.09
N ASN A 155 1.84 28.96 -8.03
CA ASN A 155 0.68 29.76 -8.43
C ASN A 155 0.59 31.05 -7.60
N LEU A 156 0.80 30.98 -6.28
CA LEU A 156 0.86 32.16 -5.40
C LEU A 156 1.95 33.16 -5.83
N HIS A 157 3.15 32.68 -6.15
CA HIS A 157 4.23 33.56 -6.60
C HIS A 157 3.90 34.26 -7.92
N GLU A 158 3.30 33.54 -8.87
CA GLU A 158 2.83 34.11 -10.13
C GLU A 158 1.74 35.18 -9.91
N ALA A 159 0.87 34.98 -8.93
CA ALA A 159 -0.22 35.88 -8.57
C ALA A 159 0.33 37.20 -8.02
N VAL A 160 1.29 37.09 -7.10
CA VAL A 160 2.03 38.23 -6.55
C VAL A 160 2.80 38.97 -7.64
N ALA A 161 3.47 38.26 -8.54
CA ALA A 161 4.19 38.86 -9.66
C ALA A 161 3.23 39.63 -10.60
N LEU A 162 2.05 39.07 -10.88
CA LEU A 162 1.01 39.68 -11.69
C LEU A 162 0.48 40.98 -11.04
N ILE A 163 0.22 40.97 -9.72
CA ILE A 163 -0.15 42.18 -8.96
C ILE A 163 0.93 43.25 -9.11
N ILE A 164 2.20 42.92 -8.87
CA ILE A 164 3.30 43.89 -8.95
C ILE A 164 3.43 44.46 -10.36
N ALA A 165 3.32 43.61 -11.39
CA ALA A 165 3.42 44.02 -12.78
C ALA A 165 2.24 44.92 -13.22
N SER A 166 1.03 44.64 -12.74
CA SER A 166 -0.18 45.42 -13.06
C SER A 166 -0.13 46.87 -12.55
N ARG A 167 0.66 47.14 -11.51
CA ARG A 167 0.84 48.49 -10.93
C ARG A 167 1.84 49.35 -11.70
N LYS A 168 2.60 48.79 -12.65
CA LYS A 168 3.60 49.53 -13.43
C LYS A 168 2.95 50.35 -14.55
N PRO A 169 3.48 51.53 -14.93
CA PRO A 169 2.93 52.35 -16.02
C PRO A 169 2.86 51.63 -17.39
N SER A 170 3.75 50.66 -17.62
CA SER A 170 3.73 49.82 -18.83
C SER A 170 2.55 48.85 -18.90
N ALA A 171 1.76 48.73 -17.83
CA ALA A 171 0.67 47.78 -17.74
C ALA A 171 -0.45 48.04 -18.74
N VAL A 172 -0.73 49.32 -19.04
CA VAL A 172 -1.76 49.73 -20.01
C VAL A 172 -1.50 49.17 -21.40
N ARG A 173 -0.23 49.00 -21.78
CA ARG A 173 0.20 48.45 -23.08
C ARG A 173 0.16 46.92 -23.14
N ARG A 174 0.08 46.23 -21.99
CA ARG A 174 0.14 44.76 -21.86
C ARG A 174 -1.16 44.15 -21.30
N LYS A 175 -2.30 44.80 -21.54
CA LYS A 175 -3.60 44.34 -21.03
C LYS A 175 -3.94 42.90 -21.41
N ASN A 176 -3.65 42.51 -22.66
CA ASN A 176 -3.93 41.16 -23.14
C ASN A 176 -3.04 40.11 -22.43
N ASP A 177 -1.76 40.40 -22.27
CA ASP A 177 -0.82 39.52 -21.57
C ASP A 177 -1.28 39.26 -20.13
N PHE A 178 -1.72 40.29 -19.42
CA PHE A 178 -2.25 40.12 -18.06
C PHE A 178 -3.57 39.36 -18.00
N ALA A 179 -4.46 39.54 -18.98
CA ALA A 179 -5.68 38.76 -19.08
C ALA A 179 -5.37 37.27 -19.26
N ILE A 180 -4.36 36.94 -20.06
CA ILE A 180 -3.87 35.57 -20.24
C ILE A 180 -3.26 35.02 -18.95
N SER A 181 -2.34 35.75 -18.30
CA SER A 181 -1.73 35.32 -17.04
C SER A 181 -2.77 35.09 -15.95
N ARG A 182 -3.80 35.95 -15.88
CA ARG A 182 -4.91 35.78 -14.94
C ARG A 182 -5.77 34.55 -15.26
N ARG A 183 -6.02 34.29 -16.54
CA ARG A 183 -6.74 33.08 -16.97
C ARG A 183 -5.96 31.81 -16.59
N LEU A 184 -4.64 31.85 -16.71
CA LEU A 184 -3.77 30.74 -16.31
C LEU A 184 -3.85 30.50 -14.80
N GLN A 185 -3.80 31.56 -13.99
CA GLN A 185 -3.99 31.49 -12.54
C GLN A 185 -5.33 30.89 -12.13
N GLU A 186 -6.43 31.37 -12.74
CA GLU A 186 -7.77 30.84 -12.51
C GLU A 186 -7.82 29.33 -12.80
N THR A 187 -7.23 28.92 -13.92
CA THR A 187 -7.21 27.52 -14.37
C THR A 187 -6.39 26.64 -13.43
N GLU A 188 -5.20 27.10 -13.01
CA GLU A 188 -4.34 26.35 -12.08
C GLU A 188 -4.98 26.26 -10.69
N GLN A 189 -5.56 27.33 -10.18
CA GLN A 189 -6.25 27.30 -8.88
C GLN A 189 -7.49 26.39 -8.91
N GLU A 190 -8.22 26.35 -10.03
CA GLU A 190 -9.33 25.40 -10.22
C GLU A 190 -8.83 23.94 -10.23
N ALA A 191 -7.71 23.68 -10.93
CA ALA A 191 -7.10 22.36 -10.98
C ALA A 191 -6.63 21.92 -9.58
N LEU A 192 -5.92 22.80 -8.85
CA LEU A 192 -5.48 22.56 -7.48
C LEU A 192 -6.65 22.24 -6.55
N GLN A 193 -7.74 23.01 -6.60
CA GLN A 193 -8.93 22.75 -5.79
C GLN A 193 -9.51 21.34 -6.06
N LYS A 194 -9.63 20.96 -7.33
CA LYS A 194 -10.16 19.64 -7.71
C LYS A 194 -9.23 18.50 -7.29
N GLU A 195 -7.93 18.65 -7.54
CA GLU A 195 -6.94 17.64 -7.21
C GLU A 195 -6.78 17.43 -5.70
N VAL A 196 -6.79 18.52 -4.91
CA VAL A 196 -6.85 18.42 -3.44
C VAL A 196 -8.14 17.73 -3.01
N GLY A 197 -9.29 18.04 -3.62
CA GLY A 197 -10.55 17.35 -3.34
C GLY A 197 -10.48 15.83 -3.56
N LEU A 198 -9.79 15.37 -4.60
CA LEU A 198 -9.57 13.94 -4.85
C LEU A 198 -8.66 13.30 -3.79
N VAL A 199 -7.60 14.00 -3.37
CA VAL A 199 -6.72 13.55 -2.28
C VAL A 199 -7.50 13.41 -0.98
N LEU A 200 -8.33 14.38 -0.63
CA LEU A 200 -9.15 14.35 0.58
C LEU A 200 -10.20 13.22 0.55
N SER A 201 -10.85 13.00 -0.60
CA SER A 201 -11.78 11.86 -0.78
C SER A 201 -11.08 10.50 -0.60
N THR A 202 -9.84 10.39 -1.09
CA THR A 202 -9.01 9.20 -0.89
C THR A 202 -8.67 9.03 0.60
N LEU A 203 -8.29 10.11 1.28
CA LEU A 203 -7.98 10.11 2.71
C LEU A 203 -9.19 9.67 3.56
N GLU A 204 -10.39 10.15 3.25
CA GLU A 204 -11.63 9.70 3.89
C GLU A 204 -11.91 8.21 3.67
N THR A 205 -11.63 7.69 2.47
CA THR A 205 -11.80 6.27 2.18
C THR A 205 -10.80 5.44 2.99
N MET A 206 -9.57 5.95 3.15
CA MET A 206 -8.54 5.32 3.98
C MET A 206 -8.95 5.30 5.45
N GLU A 207 -9.40 6.42 6.01
CA GLU A 207 -9.89 6.52 7.40
C GLU A 207 -10.96 5.46 7.69
N ARG A 208 -11.98 5.34 6.83
CA ARG A 208 -13.03 4.30 6.99
C ARG A 208 -12.47 2.89 6.93
N SER A 209 -11.50 2.64 6.05
CA SER A 209 -10.86 1.32 5.90
C SER A 209 -9.93 0.96 7.06
N PHE A 210 -9.54 1.95 7.87
CA PHE A 210 -8.67 1.81 9.02
C PHE A 210 -9.47 1.78 10.33
N ALA A 211 -10.80 1.78 10.27
CA ALA A 211 -11.66 1.68 11.44
C ALA A 211 -11.27 0.47 12.33
N GLY A 212 -10.90 0.76 13.58
CA GLY A 212 -10.42 -0.24 14.54
C GLY A 212 -8.93 -0.58 14.45
N SER A 213 -8.17 0.08 13.58
CA SER A 213 -6.70 0.10 13.61
C SER A 213 -6.19 1.04 14.71
N LEU A 214 -4.94 0.85 15.13
CA LEU A 214 -4.20 1.83 15.95
C LEU A 214 -3.71 3.02 15.10
N GLU A 215 -3.75 2.90 13.78
CA GLU A 215 -3.36 3.95 12.84
C GLU A 215 -4.47 5.01 12.70
N ASN A 216 -4.23 6.21 13.24
CA ASN A 216 -5.19 7.33 13.27
C ASN A 216 -4.76 8.53 12.41
N ARG A 217 -3.58 8.49 11.76
CA ARG A 217 -3.08 9.60 10.93
C ARG A 217 -4.08 10.07 9.86
N PRO A 218 -4.86 9.20 9.18
CA PRO A 218 -5.88 9.67 8.24
C PRO A 218 -6.93 10.56 8.90
N GLY A 219 -7.40 10.17 10.09
CA GLY A 219 -8.39 10.93 10.86
C GLY A 219 -7.83 12.25 11.37
N GLU A 220 -6.60 12.26 11.87
CA GLU A 220 -5.90 13.48 12.31
C GLU A 220 -5.67 14.46 11.15
N ALA A 221 -5.26 13.96 9.98
CA ALA A 221 -5.09 14.77 8.80
C ALA A 221 -6.42 15.38 8.32
N LEU A 222 -7.53 14.62 8.34
CA LEU A 222 -8.85 15.15 8.02
C LEU A 222 -9.31 16.21 9.04
N ALA A 223 -9.05 15.99 10.33
CA ALA A 223 -9.36 16.96 11.37
C ALA A 223 -8.57 18.26 11.17
N TYR A 224 -7.28 18.16 10.85
CA TYR A 224 -6.42 19.31 10.54
C TYR A 224 -6.92 20.07 9.30
N VAL A 225 -7.29 19.37 8.24
CA VAL A 225 -7.89 19.96 7.03
C VAL A 225 -9.16 20.74 7.36
N ALA A 226 -10.01 20.18 8.23
CA ALA A 226 -11.25 20.83 8.67
C ALA A 226 -10.98 22.07 9.54
N GLU A 227 -10.04 21.97 10.49
CA GLU A 227 -9.62 23.07 11.35
C GLU A 227 -9.08 24.25 10.54
N GLN A 228 -8.21 23.97 9.57
CA GLN A 228 -7.62 24.97 8.68
C GLN A 228 -8.58 25.43 7.57
N LYS A 229 -9.77 24.81 7.46
CA LYS A 229 -10.79 25.11 6.45
C LYS A 229 -10.25 25.09 5.02
N LEU A 230 -9.31 24.18 4.73
CA LEU A 230 -8.55 24.15 3.47
C LEU A 230 -9.46 24.20 2.23
N THR A 231 -10.51 23.39 2.20
CA THR A 231 -11.48 23.35 1.08
C THR A 231 -12.15 24.70 0.86
N SER A 232 -12.54 25.39 1.94
CA SER A 232 -13.15 26.73 1.86
C SER A 232 -12.13 27.75 1.35
N VAL A 233 -10.89 27.70 1.83
CA VAL A 233 -9.83 28.63 1.44
C VAL A 233 -9.50 28.47 -0.05
N LEU A 234 -9.32 27.24 -0.53
CA LEU A 234 -9.07 26.95 -1.95
C LEU A 234 -10.24 27.43 -2.84
N GLN A 235 -11.48 27.20 -2.39
CA GLN A 235 -12.67 27.69 -3.10
C GLN A 235 -12.73 29.23 -3.13
N SER A 236 -12.44 29.88 -2.00
CA SER A 236 -12.42 31.35 -1.92
C SER A 236 -11.33 31.95 -2.82
N ALA A 237 -10.14 31.35 -2.87
CA ALA A 237 -9.07 31.75 -3.80
C ALA A 237 -9.56 31.70 -5.26
N PHE A 238 -10.14 30.57 -5.68
CA PHE A 238 -10.67 30.40 -7.03
C PHE A 238 -11.80 31.39 -7.36
N LEU A 239 -12.78 31.56 -6.47
CA LEU A 239 -13.89 32.49 -6.68
C LEU A 239 -13.43 33.94 -6.78
N ASP A 240 -12.40 34.32 -6.02
CA ASP A 240 -11.82 35.66 -6.09
C ASP A 240 -11.00 35.89 -7.34
N LEU A 241 -10.25 34.90 -7.83
CA LEU A 241 -9.60 34.98 -9.16
C LEU A 241 -10.64 35.19 -10.27
N LYS A 242 -11.73 34.41 -10.24
CA LYS A 242 -12.84 34.52 -11.19
C LYS A 242 -13.56 35.88 -11.14
N SER A 243 -13.59 36.49 -9.96
CA SER A 243 -14.21 37.80 -9.72
C SER A 243 -13.24 38.98 -9.91
N ASP A 244 -12.05 38.73 -10.44
CA ASP A 244 -10.98 39.73 -10.62
C ASP A 244 -10.50 40.40 -9.31
N ARG A 245 -10.58 39.67 -8.19
CA ARG A 245 -10.13 40.11 -6.86
C ARG A 245 -8.75 39.52 -6.53
N LEU A 246 -7.77 39.77 -7.39
CA LEU A 246 -6.44 39.14 -7.34
C LEU A 246 -5.71 39.32 -5.99
N MET A 247 -5.80 40.49 -5.36
CA MET A 247 -5.19 40.71 -4.02
C MET A 247 -5.81 39.83 -2.93
N SER A 248 -7.13 39.62 -2.98
CA SER A 248 -7.86 38.79 -2.02
C SER A 248 -7.58 37.32 -2.26
N ALA A 249 -7.59 36.90 -3.53
CA ALA A 249 -7.20 35.56 -3.95
C ALA A 249 -5.83 35.15 -3.41
N VAL A 250 -4.82 36.02 -3.55
CA VAL A 250 -3.47 35.80 -3.01
C VAL A 250 -3.46 35.56 -1.49
N GLY A 251 -4.34 36.22 -0.75
CA GLY A 251 -4.48 35.99 0.70
C GLY A 251 -4.96 34.57 1.02
N TYR A 252 -5.93 34.08 0.24
CA TYR A 252 -6.41 32.71 0.36
C TYR A 252 -5.41 31.68 -0.16
N GLU A 253 -4.75 31.92 -1.29
CA GLU A 253 -3.68 31.05 -1.81
C GLU A 253 -2.54 30.89 -0.80
N LYS A 254 -2.16 31.97 -0.10
CA LYS A 254 -1.18 31.94 0.98
C LYS A 254 -1.67 31.14 2.19
N SER A 255 -2.97 31.18 2.48
CA SER A 255 -3.56 30.43 3.61
C SER A 255 -3.74 28.95 3.29
N ALA A 256 -3.89 28.60 2.00
CA ALA A 256 -3.99 27.22 1.53
C ALA A 256 -2.62 26.51 1.45
N ARG A 257 -1.52 27.27 1.35
CA ARG A 257 -0.15 26.79 1.32
C ARG A 257 0.38 26.52 2.72
#